data_AF-A0A536EFG4-F1
#
_entry.id   AF-A0A536EFG4-F1
#
_cell.length_a   1.000
_cell.length_b   1.000
_cell.length_c   1.000
_cell.angle_alpha   90.00
_cell.angle_beta   90.00
_cell.angle_gamma   90.00
#
_symmetry.space_group_name_H-M   'P 1'
#
loop_
_entity.id
_entity.type
_entity.pdbx_description
1 polymer ?
#
loop_
_entity_poly.entity_id
_entity_poly.type
_entity_poly.pdbx_seq_one_letter_code
_entity_poly.pdbx_strand_id
1 'polypeptide(L)'
;MHVKHDGHDRPDIIAATRGGDASVGMDGEADPTKASLEQALFWRDIYTEILTMEESVLARIHQLMTNQSPQARREVELTNVPVVEAQAGRFRVRLGFWQSRVEAHR
;
A
#
# COMPACT_ATOMS: atom_id res chain seq x y z
N MET A 1 -34.99 7.31 -12.31
CA MET A 1 -33.90 7.22 -13.30
C MET A 1 -32.81 6.34 -12.72
N HIS A 2 -32.69 5.10 -13.21
CA HIS A 2 -31.60 4.20 -12.85
C HIS A 2 -30.44 4.49 -13.79
N VAL A 3 -29.35 5.05 -13.26
CA VAL A 3 -28.08 5.06 -13.98
C VAL A 3 -27.48 3.68 -13.81
N LYS A 4 -27.57 2.85 -14.84
CA LYS A 4 -26.79 1.62 -14.96
C LYS A 4 -25.32 2.02 -15.13
N HIS A 5 -24.47 1.67 -14.17
CA HIS A 5 -23.02 1.72 -14.36
C HIS A 5 -22.58 0.41 -15.01
N ASP A 6 -22.53 0.39 -16.34
CA ASP A 6 -21.89 -0.69 -17.08
C ASP A 6 -20.39 -0.39 -17.20
N GLY A 7 -19.60 -0.97 -16.29
CA GLY A 7 -18.56 -1.94 -16.68
C GLY A 7 -17.36 -1.50 -17.53
N HIS A 8 -16.89 -0.25 -17.46
CA HIS A 8 -15.47 0.03 -17.75
C HIS A 8 -14.75 0.37 -16.46
N ASP A 9 -14.35 -0.70 -15.78
CA ASP A 9 -13.45 -0.71 -14.63
C ASP A 9 -12.26 0.20 -14.89
N ARG A 10 -12.27 1.40 -14.29
CA ARG A 10 -11.17 2.35 -14.28
C ARG A 10 -9.97 1.68 -13.62
N PRO A 11 -8.95 1.24 -14.38
CA PRO A 11 -7.88 0.43 -13.81
C PRO A 11 -7.11 1.17 -12.72
N ASP A 12 -7.03 2.49 -12.83
CA ASP A 12 -6.46 3.40 -11.84
C ASP A 12 -7.24 3.39 -10.52
N ILE A 13 -8.57 3.36 -10.56
CA ILE A 13 -9.41 3.30 -9.35
C ILE A 13 -9.26 1.93 -8.67
N ILE A 14 -9.26 0.86 -9.46
CA ILE A 14 -9.04 -0.50 -8.94
C ILE A 14 -7.65 -0.61 -8.30
N ALA A 15 -6.61 -0.10 -8.97
CA ALA A 15 -5.25 -0.11 -8.46
C ALA A 15 -5.12 0.71 -7.17
N ALA A 16 -5.73 1.89 -7.10
CA ALA A 16 -5.72 2.72 -5.88
C ALA A 16 -6.47 2.04 -4.72
N THR A 17 -7.63 1.44 -5.00
CA THR A 17 -8.43 0.70 -4.01
C THR A 17 -7.65 -0.50 -3.47
N ARG A 18 -7.15 -1.36 -4.37
CA ARG A 18 -6.29 -2.50 -4.00
C ARG A 18 -5.04 -2.04 -3.26
N GLY A 19 -4.46 -0.93 -3.70
CA GLY A 19 -3.26 -0.33 -3.13
C GLY A 19 -3.44 0.07 -1.66
N GLY A 20 -4.60 0.62 -1.30
CA GLY A 20 -4.88 1.08 0.07
C GLY A 20 -5.58 0.06 0.99
N ASP A 21 -6.10 -1.05 0.45
CA ASP A 21 -6.89 -2.00 1.24
C ASP A 21 -6.00 -2.98 2.05
N ALA A 22 -5.90 -2.74 3.35
CA ALA A 22 -5.15 -3.58 4.29
C ALA A 22 -5.73 -4.99 4.46
N SER A 23 -7.00 -5.22 4.09
CA SER A 23 -7.62 -6.55 4.14
C SER A 23 -7.17 -7.44 2.98
N VAL A 24 -6.65 -6.84 1.90
CA VAL A 24 -6.25 -7.55 0.69
C VAL A 24 -4.74 -7.83 0.70
N GLY A 25 -4.40 -9.11 0.60
CA GLY A 25 -3.03 -9.58 0.44
C GLY A 25 -2.42 -9.32 -0.94
N MET A 26 -1.13 -9.63 -1.10
CA MET A 26 -0.53 -9.74 -2.43
C MET A 26 -1.00 -11.01 -3.15
N ASP A 27 -0.90 -11.01 -4.49
CA ASP A 27 -1.27 -12.20 -5.25
C ASP A 27 -0.33 -13.37 -4.89
N GLY A 28 -0.91 -14.53 -4.59
CA GLY A 28 -0.15 -15.70 -4.17
C GLY A 28 0.36 -15.63 -2.73
N GLU A 29 -0.03 -14.61 -1.97
CA GLU A 29 0.35 -14.50 -0.56
C GLU A 29 -0.13 -15.70 0.26
N ALA A 30 0.77 -16.25 1.08
CA ALA A 30 0.46 -17.39 1.93
C ALA A 30 -0.49 -16.98 3.07
N ASP A 31 -1.28 -17.94 3.57
CA ASP A 31 -2.12 -17.74 4.76
C ASP A 31 -1.23 -17.52 6.00
N PRO A 32 -1.22 -16.32 6.62
CA PRO A 32 -0.35 -16.03 7.76
C PRO A 32 -0.57 -16.96 8.96
N THR A 33 -1.77 -17.53 9.10
CA THR A 33 -2.11 -18.42 10.22
C THR A 33 -1.51 -19.82 10.07
N LYS A 34 -1.16 -20.23 8.85
CA LYS A 34 -0.65 -21.57 8.51
C LYS A 34 0.76 -21.56 7.94
N ALA A 35 1.30 -20.38 7.67
CA ALA A 35 2.60 -20.23 7.02
C ALA A 35 3.74 -20.87 7.84
N SER A 36 4.67 -21.52 7.12
CA SER A 36 5.95 -21.95 7.68
C SER A 36 6.81 -20.74 8.07
N LEU A 37 7.87 -20.97 8.84
CA LEU A 37 8.85 -19.91 9.14
C LEU A 37 9.48 -19.36 7.87
N GLU A 38 9.82 -20.23 6.91
CA GLU A 38 10.38 -19.83 5.62
C GLU A 38 9.45 -18.89 4.85
N GLN A 39 8.16 -19.24 4.75
CA GLN A 39 7.16 -18.38 4.11
C GLN A 39 7.00 -17.05 4.86
N ALA A 40 7.05 -17.08 6.19
CA ALA A 40 6.92 -15.87 7.00
C ALA A 40 8.10 -14.91 6.80
N LEU A 41 9.32 -15.44 6.73
CA LEU A 41 10.52 -14.65 6.41
C LEU A 41 10.44 -14.10 4.99
N PHE A 42 10.06 -14.94 4.02
CA PHE A 42 9.90 -14.54 2.62
C PHE A 42 8.93 -13.36 2.47
N TRP A 43 7.72 -13.48 3.01
CA TRP A 43 6.73 -12.41 2.87
C TRP A 43 7.10 -11.16 3.68
N ARG A 44 7.68 -11.30 4.87
CA ARG A 44 8.23 -10.16 5.62
C ARG A 44 9.21 -9.35 4.77
N ASP A 45 10.11 -10.02 4.06
CA ASP A 45 11.15 -9.35 3.27
C ASP A 45 10.54 -8.62 2.06
N ILE A 46 9.63 -9.26 1.31
CA ILE A 46 8.92 -8.62 0.19
C ILE A 46 8.10 -7.40 0.66
N TYR A 47 7.36 -7.51 1.78
CA TYR A 47 6.62 -6.37 2.33
C TYR A 47 7.54 -5.25 2.79
N THR A 48 8.73 -5.57 3.29
CA THR A 48 9.74 -4.58 3.71
C THR A 48 10.30 -3.83 2.50
N GLU A 49 10.62 -4.53 1.41
CA GLU A 49 11.11 -3.92 0.17
C GLU A 49 10.10 -2.91 -0.37
N ILE A 50 8.83 -3.31 -0.47
CA ILE A 50 7.78 -2.44 -1.04
C ILE A 50 7.49 -1.27 -0.10
N LEU A 51 7.38 -1.49 1.22
CA LEU A 51 7.16 -0.40 2.18
C LEU A 51 8.28 0.64 2.10
N THR A 52 9.54 0.19 2.01
CA THR A 52 10.70 1.09 1.88
C THR A 52 10.62 1.96 0.63
N MET A 53 10.18 1.38 -0.49
CA MET A 53 9.94 2.12 -1.73
C MET A 53 8.83 3.15 -1.57
N GLU A 54 7.66 2.78 -1.04
CA GLU A 54 6.52 3.69 -0.86
C GLU A 54 6.84 4.85 0.09
N GLU A 55 7.54 4.58 1.20
CA GLU A 55 7.98 5.62 2.13
C GLU A 55 8.98 6.58 1.47
N SER A 56 9.86 6.08 0.59
CA SER A 56 10.78 6.91 -0.18
C SER A 56 10.05 7.79 -1.21
N VAL A 57 9.01 7.27 -1.86
CA VAL A 57 8.15 8.03 -2.77
C VAL A 57 7.42 9.13 -2.01
N LEU A 58 6.80 8.82 -0.87
CA LEU A 58 6.10 9.80 -0.03
C LEU A 58 7.02 10.91 0.46
N ALA A 59 8.21 10.56 0.96
CA ALA A 59 9.22 11.53 1.37
C ALA A 59 9.62 12.46 0.21
N ARG A 60 9.78 11.90 -0.99
CA ARG A 60 10.13 12.69 -2.18
C ARG A 60 8.99 13.63 -2.60
N ILE A 61 7.73 13.19 -2.52
CA ILE A 61 6.55 14.03 -2.78
C ILE A 61 6.58 15.25 -1.85
N HIS A 62 6.72 15.03 -0.54
CA HIS A 62 6.78 16.12 0.44
C HIS A 62 7.94 17.08 0.17
N GLN A 63 9.12 16.57 -0.18
CA GLN A 63 10.26 17.40 -0.53
C GLN A 63 9.95 18.30 -1.75
N LEU A 64 9.34 17.76 -2.80
CA LEU A 64 9.00 18.52 -4.01
C LEU A 64 7.94 19.59 -3.75
N MET A 65 6.96 19.30 -2.87
CA MET A 65 5.90 20.22 -2.48
C MET A 65 6.39 21.50 -1.80
N THR A 66 7.58 21.48 -1.19
CA THR A 66 8.16 22.67 -0.53
C THR A 66 8.38 23.83 -1.50
N ASN A 67 8.73 23.53 -2.76
CA ASN A 67 9.04 24.52 -3.80
C ASN A 67 7.87 24.81 -4.75
N GLN A 68 6.70 24.22 -4.51
CA GLN A 68 5.51 24.42 -5.34
C GLN A 68 4.73 25.68 -4.92
N SER A 69 3.98 26.25 -5.87
CA SER A 69 2.98 27.26 -5.57
C SER A 69 1.88 26.68 -4.67
N PRO A 70 1.18 27.53 -3.88
CA PRO A 70 0.12 27.05 -2.99
C PRO A 70 -0.97 26.22 -3.69
N GLN A 71 -1.35 26.61 -4.92
CA GLN A 71 -2.35 25.91 -5.71
C GLN A 71 -1.87 24.51 -6.15
N ALA A 72 -0.63 24.41 -6.61
CA ALA A 72 -0.05 23.12 -7.01
C ALA A 72 0.12 22.20 -5.80
N ARG A 73 0.61 22.72 -4.67
CA ARG A 73 0.73 21.96 -3.43
C ARG A 73 -0.62 21.38 -2.99
N ARG A 74 -1.67 22.21 -3.01
CA ARG A 74 -3.02 21.79 -2.62
C ARG A 74 -3.56 20.66 -3.51
N GLU A 75 -3.30 20.71 -4.81
CA GLU A 75 -3.72 19.64 -5.72
C GLU A 75 -3.01 18.31 -5.40
N VAL A 76 -1.69 18.36 -5.12
CA VAL A 76 -0.90 17.19 -4.72
C VAL A 76 -1.38 16.61 -3.39
N GLU A 77 -1.70 17.45 -2.40
CA GLU A 77 -2.27 17.05 -1.10
C GLU A 77 -3.62 16.31 -1.24
N LEU A 78 -4.41 16.66 -2.25
CA LEU A 78 -5.73 16.08 -2.47
C LEU A 78 -5.70 14.79 -3.29
N THR A 79 -4.68 14.58 -4.14
CA THR A 79 -4.71 13.53 -5.17
C THR A 79 -3.57 12.53 -5.07
N ASN A 80 -2.37 12.96 -4.66
CA ASN A 80 -1.18 12.10 -4.66
C ASN A 80 -0.88 11.59 -3.25
N VAL A 81 -0.80 12.51 -2.28
CA VAL A 81 -0.44 12.18 -0.89
C VAL A 81 -1.36 11.09 -0.31
N PRO A 82 -2.69 11.20 -0.39
CA PRO A 82 -3.57 10.21 0.25
C PRO A 82 -3.45 8.81 -0.37
N VAL A 83 -3.14 8.72 -1.66
CA VAL A 83 -2.98 7.43 -2.35
C VAL A 83 -1.71 6.72 -1.87
N VAL A 84 -0.58 7.43 -1.85
CA VAL A 84 0.71 6.85 -1.42
C VAL A 84 0.70 6.56 0.08
N GLU A 85 0.08 7.43 0.89
CA GLU A 85 -0.11 7.17 2.33
C GLU A 85 -0.94 5.91 2.59
N ALA A 86 -2.05 5.73 1.86
CA ALA A 86 -2.88 4.53 1.99
C ALA A 86 -2.10 3.27 1.57
N GLN A 87 -1.31 3.35 0.50
CA GLN A 87 -0.45 2.25 0.05
C GLN A 87 0.61 1.88 1.09
N ALA A 88 1.37 2.85 1.58
CA ALA A 88 2.33 2.63 2.67
C ALA A 88 1.64 2.09 3.93
N GLY A 89 0.44 2.60 4.26
CA GLY A 89 -0.38 2.13 5.37
C GLY A 89 -0.73 0.65 5.25
N ARG A 90 -1.22 0.21 4.10
CA ARG A 90 -1.50 -1.20 3.80
C ARG A 90 -0.25 -2.06 4.00
N PHE A 91 0.87 -1.70 3.37
CA PHE A 91 2.10 -2.50 3.45
C PHE A 91 2.64 -2.57 4.88
N ARG A 92 2.53 -1.49 5.66
CA ARG A 92 2.92 -1.48 7.08
C ARG A 92 2.07 -2.43 7.93
N VAL A 93 0.76 -2.44 7.73
CA VAL A 93 -0.15 -3.37 8.45
C VAL A 93 0.17 -4.81 8.08
N ARG A 94 0.31 -5.11 6.79
CA ARG A 94 0.63 -6.47 6.30
C ARG A 94 1.99 -6.94 6.78
N LEU A 95 3.01 -6.07 6.76
CA LEU A 95 4.34 -6.37 7.32
C LEU A 95 4.24 -6.76 8.80
N GLY A 96 3.40 -6.06 9.57
CA GLY A 96 3.14 -6.40 10.97
C GLY A 96 2.64 -7.83 11.16
N PHE A 97 1.71 -8.32 10.31
CA PHE A 97 1.25 -9.71 10.37
C PHE A 97 2.39 -10.71 10.18
N TRP A 98 3.29 -10.44 9.21
CA TRP A 98 4.42 -11.32 8.93
C TRP A 98 5.51 -11.26 10.00
N GLN A 99 5.77 -10.08 10.56
CA GLN A 99 6.67 -9.92 11.71
C GLN A 99 6.17 -10.73 12.91
N SER A 100 4.89 -10.59 13.28
CA SER A 100 4.29 -11.39 14.35
C SER A 100 4.34 -12.89 14.05
N ARG A 101 4.18 -13.30 12.78
CA ARG A 101 4.30 -14.71 12.40
C ARG A 101 5.72 -15.24 12.54
N VAL A 102 6.73 -14.46 12.17
CA VAL A 102 8.14 -14.81 12.38
C VAL A 102 8.44 -14.95 13.87
N GLU A 103 7.94 -14.04 14.69
CA GLU A 103 8.11 -14.08 16.15
C GLU A 103 7.45 -15.32 16.78
N ALA A 104 6.27 -15.72 16.30
CA ALA A 104 5.57 -16.91 16.79
C ALA A 104 6.28 -18.25 16.47
N HIS A 105 7.28 -18.24 15.60
CA HIS A 105 8.11 -19.40 15.26
C HIS A 105 9.47 -19.40 15.98
N ARG A 106 9.79 -18.36 16.76
CA ARG A 106 10.97 -18.29 17.62
C ARG A 106 10.70 -18.94 18.97
#